data_AF-A0AAU7LVG8-F1
#
_entry.id   AF-A0AAU7LVG8-F1
#
_cell.length_a   1.000
_cell.length_b   1.000
_cell.length_c   1.000
_cell.angle_alpha   90.00
_cell.angle_beta   90.00
_cell.angle_gamma   90.00
#
_symmetry.space_group_name_H-M   'P 1'
#
loop_
_entity.id
_entity.type
_entity.pdbx_description
1 polymer ?
#
loop_
_entity_poly.entity_id
_entity_poly.type
_entity_poly.pdbx_seq_one_letter_code
_entity_poly.pdbx_strand_id
1 'polypeptide(L)' 'MTSAELIRDMQRAGWRLDRVNGSHHVFKHPSRPGHVVVPHPKKDLGLGLVKAIRRQAGI' A
#
# COMPACT_ATOMS: atom_id res chain seq x y z
N MET A 1 5.76 -11.48 -3.21
CA MET A 1 5.62 -10.63 -2.00
C MET A 1 4.15 -10.58 -1.66
N THR A 2 3.79 -10.85 -0.40
CA THR A 2 2.39 -10.82 0.02
C THR A 2 1.91 -9.37 0.15
N SER A 3 0.60 -9.15 -0.05
CA SER A 3 -0.02 -7.85 0.25
C SER A 3 0.17 -7.43 1.72
N ALA A 4 0.21 -8.38 2.64
CA ALA A 4 0.42 -8.11 4.07
C ALA A 4 1.84 -7.62 4.38
N GLU A 5 2.87 -8.12 3.69
CA GLU A 5 4.24 -7.59 3.80
C GLU A 5 4.32 -6.15 3.29
N LEU A 6 3.73 -5.87 2.12
CA LEU A 6 3.76 -4.52 1.55
C LEU A 6 3.01 -3.51 2.44
N ILE A 7 1.86 -3.90 3.00
CA ILE A 7 1.11 -3.06 3.94
C ILE A 7 1.93 -2.77 5.20
N ARG A 8 2.62 -3.78 5.76
CA ARG A 8 3.51 -3.58 6.92
C ARG A 8 4.63 -2.59 6.61
N ASP A 9 5.26 -2.67 5.44
CA ASP A 9 6.30 -1.73 5.02
C ASP A 9 5.76 -0.30 4.90
N MET A 10 4.58 -0.14 4.29
CA MET A 10 3.93 1.16 4.17
C MET A 10 3.58 1.73 5.55
N GLN A 11 3.04 0.92 6.46
CA GLN A 11 2.72 1.34 7.82
C GLN A 11 3.95 1.80 8.60
N ARG A 12 5.08 1.08 8.47
CA ARG A 12 6.37 1.50 9.05
C ARG A 12 6.87 2.83 8.49
N ALA A 13 6.57 3.10 7.22
CA ALA A 13 6.86 4.38 6.58
C ALA A 13 5.85 5.50 6.92
N GLY A 14 4.90 5.26 7.83
CA GLY A 14 3.95 6.25 8.32
C GLY A 14 2.61 6.31 7.56
N TRP A 15 2.39 5.43 6.57
CA TRP A 15 1.11 5.33 5.88
C TRP A 15 0.06 4.68 6.78
N ARG A 16 -1.14 5.24 6.81
CA ARG A 16 -2.27 4.75 7.61
C ARG A 16 -3.43 4.38 6.71
N LEU A 17 -4.11 3.29 7.06
CA LEU A 17 -5.33 2.89 6.36
C LEU A 17 -6.39 3.99 6.55
N ASP A 18 -6.96 4.47 5.46
CA ASP A 18 -8.00 5.49 5.45
C ASP A 18 -9.38 4.87 5.23
N ARG A 19 -9.51 4.07 4.17
CA ARG A 19 -10.76 3.39 3.81
C ARG A 19 -10.50 2.11 3.05
N VAL A 20 -11.49 1.21 3.04
CA VAL A 20 -11.46 -0.06 2.32
C VAL A 20 -12.71 -0.16 1.45
N ASN A 21 -12.53 -0.50 0.18
CA ASN A 21 -13.62 -0.85 -0.72
C ASN A 21 -13.36 -2.22 -1.35
N GLY A 22 -14.02 -3.25 -0.83
CA GLY A 22 -13.77 -4.63 -1.20
C GLY A 22 -12.30 -5.00 -0.96
N SER A 23 -11.60 -5.42 -2.01
CA SER A 23 -10.18 -5.75 -1.93
C SER A 23 -9.24 -4.54 -2.03
N HIS A 24 -9.75 -3.33 -2.26
CA HIS A 24 -8.92 -2.14 -2.41
C HIS A 24 -8.77 -1.39 -1.09
N HIS A 25 -7.57 -1.45 -0.51
CA HIS A 25 -7.23 -0.77 0.73
C HIS A 25 -6.52 0.55 0.40
N VAL A 26 -7.10 1.67 0.80
CA VAL A 26 -6.59 3.01 0.53
C VAL A 26 -5.83 3.52 1.75
N PHE A 27 -4.58 3.92 1.54
CA PHE A 27 -3.70 4.44 2.57
C PHE A 27 -3.42 5.93 2.34
N LYS A 28 -3.33 6.69 3.43
CA LYS A 28 -2.92 8.11 3.45
C LYS A 28 -1.70 8.33 4.33
N HIS A 29 -0.91 9.33 4.03
CA HIS A 29 0.21 9.77 4.86
C HIS A 29 -0.10 11.14 5.46
N PRO A 30 0.19 11.41 6.74
CA PRO A 30 -0.11 12.69 7.37
C PRO A 30 0.66 13.87 6.75
N SER A 31 1.88 13.64 6.25
CA SER A 31 2.73 14.70 5.68
C SER A 31 2.99 14.58 4.16
N ARG A 32 2.54 13.51 3.49
CA ARG A 32 2.73 13.34 2.05
C ARG A 32 1.38 13.47 1.35
N PRO A 33 1.26 14.28 0.30
CA PRO A 33 0.01 14.42 -0.42
C PRO A 33 -0.32 13.14 -1.19
N GLY A 34 -1.61 12.88 -1.37
CA GLY A 34 -2.13 11.75 -2.13
C GLY A 34 -2.47 10.53 -1.28
N HIS A 35 -2.91 9.48 -1.98
CA HIS A 35 -3.27 8.19 -1.38
C HIS A 35 -2.64 7.07 -2.19
N VAL A 36 -2.39 5.93 -1.55
CA VAL A 36 -1.86 4.72 -2.17
C VAL A 36 -2.89 3.61 -2.01
N VAL A 37 -3.17 2.89 -3.09
CA VAL A 37 -4.13 1.79 -3.08
C VAL A 37 -3.39 0.48 -3.15
N VAL A 38 -3.67 -0.43 -2.22
CA VAL A 38 -3.11 -1.79 -2.18
C VAL A 38 -4.24 -2.80 -2.30
N PRO A 39 -4.19 -3.72 -3.28
CA PRO A 39 -5.13 -4.83 -3.34
C PRO A 39 -4.78 -5.85 -2.24
N HIS A 40 -5.71 -6.06 -1.32
CA HIS A 40 -5.59 -6.99 -0.20
C HIS A 40 -6.97 -7.63 0.08
N PRO A 41 -7.04 -8.94 0.35
CA PRO A 41 -5.93 -9.88 0.51
C PRO A 41 -5.42 -10.46 -0.81
N LYS A 42 -4.10 -10.43 -1.00
CA LYS A 42 -3.38 -11.19 -2.05
C LYS A 42 -2.15 -11.86 -1.48
N LYS A 43 -1.99 -13.16 -1.79
CA LYS A 43 -0.83 -13.98 -1.41
C LYS A 43 0.41 -13.64 -2.25
N ASP A 44 0.22 -13.30 -3.52
CA ASP A 44 1.31 -12.82 -4.35
C ASP A 44 0.91 -11.56 -5.12
N LEU A 45 1.71 -10.52 -4.93
CA LEU A 45 1.67 -9.29 -5.71
C LEU A 45 2.79 -9.36 -6.74
N GLY A 46 2.43 -9.20 -8.02
CA GLY A 46 3.41 -9.16 -9.10
C GLY A 46 4.45 -8.05 -8.87
N LEU A 47 5.71 -8.33 -9.22
CA LEU A 47 6.85 -7.43 -9.04
C LEU A 47 6.61 -6.01 -9.56
N GLY A 48 5.97 -5.88 -10.73
CA GLY A 48 5.64 -4.57 -11.31
C GLY A 48 4.68 -3.75 -10.45
N LEU A 49 3.67 -4.41 -9.87
CA LEU A 49 2.71 -3.77 -8.98
C LEU A 49 3.36 -3.34 -7.67
N VAL A 50 4.18 -4.21 -7.07
CA VAL A 50 4.94 -3.88 -5.85
C VAL A 50 5.84 -2.67 -6.10
N LYS A 51 6.58 -2.66 -7.22
CA LYS A 51 7.48 -1.55 -7.57
C LYS A 51 6.71 -0.25 -7.80
N ALA A 52 5.55 -0.31 -8.47
CA ALA A 52 4.70 0.86 -8.68
C ALA A 52 4.17 1.43 -7.36
N ILE A 53 3.67 0.56 -6.46
CA ILE A 53 3.16 0.97 -5.15
C ILE A 53 4.28 1.57 -4.30
N ARG A 54 5.46 0.96 -4.25
CA ARG A 54 6.62 1.49 -3.52
C ARG A 54 7.04 2.87 -4.03
N ARG A 55 7.15 3.03 -5.35
CA ARG A 55 7.45 4.32 -5.99
C ARG A 55 6.42 5.38 -5.62
N GLN A 56 5.12 5.05 -5.64
CA GLN A 56 4.05 5.97 -5.27
C GLN A 56 4.07 6.30 -3.77
N ALA A 57 4.37 5.30 -2.93
CA ALA A 57 4.49 5.45 -1.49
C ALA A 57 5.78 6.17 -1.07
N GLY A 58 6.75 6.33 -1.97
CA GLY A 58 8.06 6.95 -1.73
C GLY A 58 8.93 6.12 -0.79
N ILE A 59 8.97 4.80 -1.02
CA ILE A 59 9.76 3.78 -0.30
C ILE A 59 10.39 2.77 -1.28
#